data_AF-X1TXM9-F1
#
_entry.id   AF-X1TXM9-F1
#
_cell.length_a   1.000
_cell.length_b   1.000
_cell.length_c   1.000
_cell.angle_alpha   90.00
_cell.angle_beta   90.00
_cell.angle_gamma   90.00
#
_symmetry.space_group_name_H-M   'P 1'
#
loop_
_entity.id
_entity.type
_entity.pdbx_description
1 polymer ?
#
loop_
_entity_poly.entity_id
_entity_poly.type
_entity_poly.pdbx_seq_one_letter_code
_entity_poly.pdbx_strand_id
1 'polypeptide(L)'
;LLHTILWTFGLFKSGGYARYFVSIAPIIAIISIYGLNILYKFLKIPKISLPAFTALFITSSIFSMFSIQKPSLDTDHYLIKNAYHYYAKSLSTEHPLISASNYFFYLSNKDRFNYEHFPLPNLQNLQKSIHNTIVIWDSKFFAKECGISKEQILDLGYQKVKFFVSQNPFYEVAIFTKP
;
A
#
# COMPACT_ATOMS: atom_id res chain seq x y z
N LEU A 1 21.15 -12.95 7.59
CA LEU A 1 20.72 -13.67 8.81
C LEU A 1 19.36 -13.19 9.32
N LEU A 2 19.23 -11.93 9.78
CA LEU A 2 17.94 -11.39 10.27
C LEU A 2 16.84 -11.47 9.20
N HIS A 3 17.08 -10.94 8.00
CA HIS A 3 16.15 -11.06 6.86
C HIS A 3 15.74 -12.51 6.57
N THR A 4 16.70 -13.45 6.64
CA THR A 4 16.48 -14.88 6.44
C THR A 4 15.59 -15.48 7.52
N ILE A 5 15.87 -15.23 8.80
CA ILE A 5 15.06 -15.71 9.94
C ILE A 5 13.63 -15.17 9.84
N LEU A 6 13.51 -13.87 9.59
CA LEU A 6 12.22 -13.18 9.49
C LEU A 6 11.35 -13.70 8.34
N TRP A 7 11.98 -14.10 7.22
CA TRP A 7 11.31 -14.70 6.07
C TRP A 7 10.97 -16.17 6.32
N THR A 8 11.90 -16.97 6.83
CA THR A 8 11.71 -18.40 7.12
C THR A 8 10.61 -18.66 8.14
N PHE A 9 10.49 -17.81 9.18
CA PHE A 9 9.43 -17.94 10.18
C PHE A 9 8.13 -17.19 9.81
N GLY A 10 8.02 -16.65 8.60
CA GLY A 10 6.80 -16.00 8.11
C GLY A 10 6.38 -14.75 8.90
N LEU A 11 7.29 -14.18 9.70
CA LEU A 11 6.99 -13.08 10.63
C LEU A 11 6.54 -11.78 9.92
N PHE A 12 6.61 -11.72 8.58
CA PHE A 12 6.16 -10.58 7.78
C PHE A 12 5.37 -10.92 6.50
N LYS A 13 4.75 -12.11 6.39
CA LYS A 13 3.89 -12.56 5.27
C LYS A 13 4.06 -11.76 3.98
N SER A 14 5.09 -12.03 3.16
CA SER A 14 5.32 -11.55 1.77
C SER A 14 5.15 -10.05 1.42
N GLY A 15 4.66 -9.19 2.32
CA GLY A 15 4.23 -7.83 1.99
C GLY A 15 5.33 -6.80 2.18
N GLY A 16 6.43 -7.18 2.86
CA GLY A 16 7.60 -6.33 3.05
C GLY A 16 7.29 -4.97 3.70
N TYR A 17 6.13 -4.83 4.34
CA TYR A 17 5.66 -3.52 4.78
C TYR A 17 6.50 -3.03 5.95
N ALA A 18 7.23 -1.93 5.71
CA ALA A 18 8.09 -1.28 6.70
C ALA A 18 7.38 -1.00 8.04
N ARG A 19 6.04 -0.84 8.03
CA ARG A 19 5.21 -0.59 9.22
C ARG A 19 5.34 -1.66 10.31
N TYR A 20 5.62 -2.92 9.96
CA TYR A 20 5.79 -3.96 10.98
C TYR A 20 7.10 -3.82 11.76
N PHE A 21 8.11 -3.15 11.19
CA PHE A 21 9.34 -2.86 11.91
C PHE A 21 9.16 -1.80 13.00
N VAL A 22 8.13 -0.95 12.91
CA VAL A 22 7.85 0.10 13.90
C VAL A 22 7.59 -0.51 15.28
N SER A 23 6.81 -1.59 15.35
CA SER A 23 6.45 -2.25 16.61
C SER A 23 7.63 -2.97 17.28
N ILE A 24 8.60 -3.45 16.50
CA ILE A 24 9.79 -4.15 17.02
C ILE A 24 11.03 -3.25 17.11
N ALA A 25 10.97 -2.03 16.57
CA ALA A 25 12.06 -1.07 16.58
C ALA A 25 12.63 -0.81 18.00
N PRO A 26 11.82 -0.69 19.07
CA PRO A 26 12.36 -0.48 20.42
C PRO A 26 13.24 -1.65 20.89
N ILE A 27 12.81 -2.89 20.62
CA ILE A 27 13.56 -4.09 21.01
C ILE A 27 14.85 -4.19 20.19
N ILE A 28 14.77 -3.92 18.88
CA ILE A 28 15.95 -3.88 18.00
C ILE A 28 16.94 -2.81 18.47
N ALA A 29 16.47 -1.65 18.90
CA ALA A 29 17.32 -0.58 19.43
C ALA A 29 18.08 -1.03 20.70
N ILE A 30 17.41 -1.68 21.64
CA ILE A 30 18.03 -2.21 22.87
C ILE A 30 19.09 -3.26 22.53
N ILE A 31 18.76 -4.22 21.67
CA ILE A 31 19.70 -5.26 21.21
C ILE A 31 20.90 -4.62 20.52
N SER A 32 20.68 -3.60 19.70
CA SER A 32 21.75 -2.89 18.98
C SER A 32 22.70 -2.16 19.93
N ILE A 33 22.16 -1.47 20.95
CA ILE A 33 22.98 -0.81 21.99
C ILE A 33 23.78 -1.84 22.78
N TYR A 34 23.16 -2.95 23.16
CA TYR A 34 23.86 -4.03 23.86
C TYR A 34 24.99 -4.64 23.01
N GLY A 35 24.72 -4.90 21.73
CA GLY A 35 25.71 -5.39 20.77
C GLY A 35 26.86 -4.40 20.55
N LEU A 36 26.57 -3.10 20.43
CA LEU A 36 27.58 -2.05 20.33
C LEU A 36 28.47 -1.99 21.57
N ASN A 37 27.91 -2.17 22.77
CA ASN A 37 28.68 -2.22 24.01
C ASN A 37 29.62 -3.43 24.08
N ILE A 38 29.20 -4.60 23.57
CA ILE A 38 30.07 -5.78 23.45
C ILE A 38 31.17 -5.53 22.43
N LEU A 39 30.81 -5.00 21.25
CA LEU A 39 31.75 -4.71 20.17
C LEU A 39 32.81 -3.69 20.62
N TYR A 40 32.40 -2.66 21.36
CA TYR A 40 33.31 -1.68 21.97
C TYR A 40 34.35 -2.35 22.87
N LYS A 41 33.92 -3.28 23.74
CA LYS A 41 34.83 -4.03 24.62
C LYS A 41 35.76 -4.94 23.84
N PHE A 42 35.25 -5.61 22.81
CA PHE A 42 36.02 -6.54 21.99
C PHE A 42 37.10 -5.82 21.15
N LEU A 43 36.74 -4.70 20.52
CA LEU A 43 37.64 -3.88 19.71
C LEU A 43 38.57 -2.98 20.54
N LYS A 44 38.43 -2.96 21.87
CA LYS A 44 39.22 -2.15 22.80
C LYS A 44 39.26 -0.67 22.41
N ILE A 45 38.14 -0.14 21.91
CA ILE A 45 38.04 1.27 21.50
C ILE A 45 38.27 2.16 22.74
N PRO A 46 39.13 3.19 22.69
CA PRO A 46 39.37 4.05 23.84
C PRO A 46 38.16 4.93 24.13
N LYS A 47 37.87 5.16 25.43
CA LYS A 47 36.70 5.94 25.89
C LYS A 47 36.59 7.33 25.25
N ILE A 48 37.73 7.97 24.95
CA ILE A 48 37.80 9.28 24.31
C ILE A 48 37.21 9.28 22.88
N SER A 49 37.27 8.15 22.19
CA SER A 49 36.75 7.98 20.82
C SER A 49 35.30 7.48 20.77
N LEU A 50 34.71 7.16 21.92
CA LEU A 50 33.33 6.65 22.01
C LEU A 50 32.29 7.62 21.44
N PRO A 51 32.34 8.95 21.70
CA PRO A 51 31.41 9.89 21.10
C PRO A 51 31.53 9.94 19.57
N ALA A 52 32.75 9.90 19.04
CA ALA A 52 33.00 9.92 17.60
C ALA A 52 32.49 8.65 16.92
N PHE A 53 32.72 7.48 17.51
CA PHE A 53 32.22 6.21 16.99
C PHE A 53 30.69 6.14 17.02
N THR A 54 30.07 6.60 18.12
CA THR A 54 28.62 6.68 18.26
C THR A 54 28.02 7.64 17.24
N ALA A 55 28.63 8.82 17.06
CA ALA A 55 28.20 9.80 16.07
C ALA A 55 28.29 9.23 14.64
N LEU A 56 29.37 8.53 14.29
CA LEU A 56 29.52 7.86 12.99
C LEU A 56 28.43 6.80 12.75
N PHE A 57 28.09 6.03 13.78
CA PHE A 57 27.02 5.02 13.68
C PHE A 57 25.64 5.66 13.48
N ILE A 58 25.34 6.74 14.20
CA ILE A 58 24.09 7.49 14.06
C ILE A 58 24.01 8.15 12.69
N THR A 59 25.06 8.84 12.23
CA THR A 59 25.07 9.53 10.93
C THR A 59 24.98 8.55 9.77
N SER A 60 25.68 7.42 9.82
CA SER A 60 25.55 6.37 8.81
C SER A 60 24.15 5.76 8.77
N SER A 61 23.51 5.56 9.94
CA SER A 61 22.13 5.10 10.02
C SER A 61 21.15 6.10 9.41
N ILE A 62 21.28 7.38 9.74
CA ILE A 62 20.45 8.46 9.15
C ILE A 62 20.68 8.55 7.64
N PHE A 63 21.94 8.53 7.19
CA PHE A 63 22.28 8.56 5.77
C PHE A 63 21.71 7.36 5.02
N SER A 64 21.71 6.17 5.63
CA SER A 64 21.09 4.98 5.04
C SER A 64 19.59 5.17 4.83
N MET A 65 18.87 5.83 5.76
CA MET A 65 17.45 6.13 5.61
C MET A 65 17.16 7.04 4.41
N PHE A 66 17.99 8.07 4.19
CA PHE A 66 17.87 8.94 3.02
C PHE A 66 18.27 8.25 1.71
N SER A 67 19.07 7.19 1.78
CA SER A 67 19.49 6.38 0.64
C SER A 67 18.48 5.30 0.26
N ILE A 68 17.49 5.02 1.12
CA ILE A 68 16.36 4.15 0.76
C ILE A 68 15.56 4.88 -0.32
N GLN A 69 15.68 4.39 -1.55
CA GLN A 69 14.89 4.89 -2.67
C GLN A 69 13.41 4.85 -2.28
N LYS A 70 12.71 5.98 -2.47
CA LYS A 70 11.25 5.98 -2.41
C LYS A 70 10.79 4.91 -3.40
N PRO A 71 9.90 3.98 -2.99
CA PRO A 71 9.37 3.00 -3.93
C PRO A 71 8.79 3.78 -5.10
N SER A 72 9.34 3.55 -6.30
CA SER A 72 8.81 4.12 -7.53
C SER A 72 7.35 3.71 -7.64
N LEU A 73 6.49 4.61 -8.13
CA LEU A 73 5.12 4.24 -8.47
C LEU A 73 5.21 3.09 -9.47
N ASP A 74 4.85 1.89 -9.02
CA ASP A 74 4.74 0.71 -9.86
C ASP A 74 3.79 1.02 -11.03
N THR A 75 3.96 0.33 -12.16
CA THR A 75 3.00 0.21 -13.24
C THR A 75 1.55 0.19 -12.75
N ASP A 76 1.25 -0.56 -11.68
CA ASP A 76 -0.08 -0.63 -11.05
C ASP A 76 -0.62 0.75 -10.62
N HIS A 77 0.22 1.60 -10.02
CA HIS A 77 -0.18 2.92 -9.58
C HIS A 77 -0.50 3.84 -10.76
N TYR A 78 0.22 3.70 -11.88
CA TYR A 78 -0.08 4.47 -13.09
C TYR A 78 -1.47 4.14 -13.65
N LEU A 79 -1.90 2.88 -13.61
CA LEU A 79 -3.23 2.48 -14.06
C LEU A 79 -4.34 3.06 -13.17
N ILE A 80 -4.18 2.97 -11.85
CA ILE A 80 -5.13 3.59 -10.91
C ILE A 80 -5.16 5.11 -11.10
N LYS A 81 -4.00 5.75 -11.31
CA LYS A 81 -3.92 7.19 -11.58
C LYS A 81 -4.65 7.57 -12.87
N ASN A 82 -4.51 6.78 -13.94
CA ASN A 82 -5.22 6.99 -15.19
C ASN A 82 -6.74 6.79 -15.05
N ALA A 83 -7.16 5.78 -14.29
CA ALA A 83 -8.56 5.58 -13.95
C ALA A 83 -9.12 6.76 -13.15
N TYR A 84 -8.36 7.29 -12.20
CA TYR A 84 -8.72 8.51 -11.47
C TYR A 84 -8.84 9.73 -12.40
N HIS A 85 -7.87 9.96 -13.29
CA HIS A 85 -7.95 11.08 -14.22
C HIS A 85 -9.16 11.00 -15.16
N TYR A 86 -9.51 9.80 -15.63
CA TYR A 86 -10.73 9.60 -16.39
C TYR A 86 -11.98 9.86 -15.56
N TYR A 87 -12.05 9.29 -14.34
CA TYR A 87 -13.14 9.53 -13.40
C TYR A 87 -13.36 11.02 -13.15
N ALA A 88 -12.31 11.77 -12.80
CA ALA A 88 -12.40 13.19 -12.48
C ALA A 88 -12.79 14.06 -13.69
N LYS A 89 -12.48 13.63 -14.92
CA LYS A 89 -12.76 14.39 -16.15
C LYS A 89 -14.13 14.06 -16.74
N SER A 90 -14.56 12.81 -16.66
CA SER A 90 -15.67 12.28 -17.47
C SER A 90 -16.87 11.83 -16.65
N LEU A 91 -16.76 11.73 -15.32
CA LEU A 91 -17.83 11.29 -14.44
C LEU A 91 -18.07 12.35 -13.35
N SER A 92 -19.32 12.48 -12.88
CA SER A 92 -19.60 13.40 -11.77
C SER A 92 -18.99 12.87 -10.48
N THR A 93 -18.30 13.75 -9.74
CA THR A 93 -17.66 13.42 -8.47
C THR A 93 -18.65 13.19 -7.33
N GLU A 94 -19.92 13.52 -7.53
CA GLU A 94 -20.98 13.39 -6.52
C GLU A 94 -21.63 12.00 -6.48
N HIS A 95 -21.34 11.15 -7.46
CA HIS A 95 -21.88 9.79 -7.46
C HIS A 95 -21.25 8.93 -6.36
N PRO A 96 -22.01 8.00 -5.74
CA PRO A 96 -21.48 7.01 -4.83
C PRO A 96 -20.34 6.23 -5.50
N LEU A 97 -19.25 6.05 -4.78
CA LEU A 97 -18.03 5.45 -5.30
C LEU A 97 -17.66 4.23 -4.46
N ILE A 98 -17.50 3.09 -5.11
CA ILE A 98 -17.02 1.85 -4.51
C ILE A 98 -15.66 1.51 -5.12
N SER A 99 -14.64 1.44 -4.28
CA SER A 99 -13.27 1.11 -4.68
C SER A 99 -12.54 0.39 -3.57
N ALA A 100 -11.69 -0.56 -3.93
CA ALA A 100 -10.78 -1.22 -2.98
C ALA A 100 -9.43 -0.49 -2.85
N SER A 101 -9.10 0.39 -3.79
CA SER A 101 -7.79 1.02 -3.91
C SER A 101 -7.64 2.23 -2.98
N ASN A 102 -6.77 2.12 -1.96
CA ASN A 102 -6.39 3.26 -1.11
C ASN A 102 -5.78 4.40 -1.92
N TYR A 103 -5.00 4.06 -2.95
CA TYR A 103 -4.35 5.06 -3.78
C TYR A 103 -5.37 5.90 -4.57
N PHE A 104 -6.48 5.29 -5.00
CA PHE A 104 -7.56 6.03 -5.64
C PHE A 104 -8.18 7.07 -4.70
N PHE A 105 -8.47 6.68 -3.45
CA PHE A 105 -9.01 7.60 -2.44
C PHE A 105 -8.04 8.75 -2.13
N TYR A 106 -6.75 8.43 -1.99
CA TYR A 106 -5.68 9.42 -1.83
C TYR A 106 -5.67 10.45 -2.99
N LEU A 107 -5.73 9.99 -4.24
CA LEU A 107 -5.77 10.87 -5.40
C LEU A 107 -7.03 11.73 -5.47
N SER A 108 -8.18 11.16 -5.08
CA SER A 108 -9.47 11.86 -5.09
C SER A 108 -9.68 12.84 -3.94
N ASN A 109 -8.75 12.87 -2.96
CA ASN A 109 -8.90 13.62 -1.71
C ASN A 109 -10.23 13.31 -0.98
N LYS A 110 -10.68 12.06 -1.06
CA LYS A 110 -11.89 11.56 -0.41
C LYS A 110 -11.51 10.68 0.78
N ASP A 111 -12.25 10.82 1.87
CA ASP A 111 -12.05 9.98 3.04
C ASP A 111 -12.61 8.56 2.80
N ARG A 112 -11.73 7.57 2.63
CA ARG A 112 -12.11 6.17 2.47
C ARG A 112 -12.97 5.64 3.63
N PHE A 113 -12.84 6.22 4.83
CA PHE A 113 -13.52 5.74 6.02
C PHE A 113 -14.91 6.36 6.22
N ASN A 114 -15.32 7.29 5.36
CA ASN A 114 -16.70 7.77 5.29
C ASN A 114 -17.57 6.73 4.55
N TYR A 115 -17.94 5.66 5.26
CA TYR A 115 -18.68 4.52 4.70
C TYR A 115 -20.10 4.85 4.24
N GLU A 116 -20.66 5.99 4.67
CA GLU A 116 -21.95 6.47 4.18
C GLU A 116 -21.85 6.89 2.70
N HIS A 117 -20.73 7.52 2.32
CA HIS A 117 -20.49 8.01 0.96
C HIS A 117 -19.65 7.04 0.11
N PHE A 118 -18.81 6.23 0.77
CA PHE A 118 -17.86 5.30 0.13
C PHE A 118 -17.97 3.90 0.74
N PRO A 119 -19.03 3.16 0.40
CA PRO A 119 -19.26 1.86 1.00
C PRO A 119 -18.15 0.86 0.62
N LEU A 120 -17.91 -0.09 1.52
CA LEU A 120 -16.91 -1.13 1.32
C LEU A 120 -17.21 -1.96 0.05
N PRO A 121 -16.18 -2.39 -0.70
CA PRO A 121 -16.32 -3.22 -1.89
C PRO A 121 -16.69 -4.66 -1.51
N ASN A 122 -17.97 -4.92 -1.27
CA ASN A 122 -18.52 -6.25 -1.04
C ASN A 122 -19.80 -6.46 -1.87
N LEU A 123 -20.19 -7.71 -2.09
CA LEU A 123 -21.36 -8.04 -2.91
C LEU A 123 -22.66 -7.42 -2.39
N GLN A 124 -22.84 -7.35 -1.07
CA GLN A 124 -24.04 -6.77 -0.46
C GLN A 124 -24.18 -5.27 -0.79
N ASN A 125 -23.09 -4.52 -0.72
CA ASN A 125 -23.07 -3.10 -1.05
C ASN A 125 -23.23 -2.84 -2.55
N LEU A 126 -22.66 -3.69 -3.41
CA LEU A 126 -22.87 -3.63 -4.86
C LEU A 126 -24.33 -3.91 -5.24
N GLN A 127 -24.95 -4.91 -4.62
CA GLN A 127 -26.37 -5.22 -4.81
C GLN A 127 -27.27 -4.06 -4.39
N LYS A 128 -27.01 -3.51 -3.19
CA LYS A 128 -27.78 -2.39 -2.61
C LYS A 128 -27.48 -1.03 -3.23
N SER A 129 -26.47 -0.92 -4.09
CA SER A 129 -26.06 0.38 -4.59
C SER A 129 -27.16 1.03 -5.43
N ILE A 130 -27.22 2.35 -5.40
CA ILE A 130 -28.20 3.13 -6.16
C ILE A 130 -27.76 3.35 -7.61
N HIS A 131 -28.68 3.86 -8.43
CA HIS A 131 -28.41 4.32 -9.80
C HIS A 131 -27.22 5.30 -9.84
N ASN A 132 -26.44 5.26 -10.92
CA ASN A 132 -25.19 6.00 -11.11
C ASN A 132 -24.05 5.69 -10.12
N THR A 133 -24.14 4.61 -9.33
CA THR A 133 -22.99 4.19 -8.50
C THR A 133 -21.82 3.81 -9.39
N ILE A 134 -20.65 4.39 -9.11
CA ILE A 134 -19.41 4.13 -9.82
C ILE A 134 -18.59 3.08 -9.05
N VAL A 135 -18.13 2.06 -9.76
CA VAL A 135 -17.21 1.05 -9.22
C VAL A 135 -15.87 1.19 -9.92
N ILE A 136 -14.81 1.40 -9.13
CA ILE A 136 -13.42 1.33 -9.60
C ILE A 136 -12.90 -0.03 -9.19
N TRP A 137 -12.88 -0.95 -10.14
CA TRP A 137 -12.43 -2.32 -9.95
C TRP A 137 -10.98 -2.46 -10.39
N ASP A 138 -10.18 -3.18 -9.61
CA ASP A 138 -8.81 -3.53 -9.96
C ASP A 138 -8.51 -5.01 -9.67
N SER A 139 -7.69 -5.64 -10.52
CA SER A 139 -7.45 -7.09 -10.44
C SER A 139 -6.63 -7.54 -9.22
N LYS A 140 -6.07 -6.62 -8.44
CA LYS A 140 -5.21 -6.93 -7.29
C LYS A 140 -5.99 -6.83 -5.99
N PHE A 141 -6.56 -5.68 -5.67
CA PHE A 141 -7.27 -5.47 -4.42
C PHE A 141 -8.74 -5.85 -4.56
N PHE A 142 -9.44 -5.30 -5.55
CA PHE A 142 -10.87 -5.61 -5.71
C PHE A 142 -11.10 -7.09 -6.02
N ALA A 143 -10.35 -7.66 -6.95
CA ALA A 143 -10.54 -9.06 -7.32
C ALA A 143 -10.03 -10.04 -6.25
N LYS A 144 -8.77 -9.90 -5.80
CA LYS A 144 -8.16 -10.91 -4.90
C LYS A 144 -8.51 -10.71 -3.44
N GLU A 145 -8.49 -9.48 -2.94
CA GLU A 145 -8.75 -9.22 -1.51
C GLU A 145 -10.25 -9.20 -1.21
N CYS A 146 -11.08 -8.66 -2.11
CA CYS A 146 -12.52 -8.63 -1.92
C CYS A 146 -13.24 -9.86 -2.51
N GLY A 147 -12.55 -10.67 -3.33
CA GLY A 147 -13.11 -11.87 -3.93
C GLY A 147 -14.20 -11.60 -4.96
N ILE A 148 -14.19 -10.44 -5.62
CA ILE A 148 -15.24 -10.02 -6.56
C ILE A 148 -14.66 -9.86 -7.96
N SER A 149 -15.12 -10.70 -8.89
CA SER A 149 -14.70 -10.65 -10.29
C SER A 149 -15.44 -9.55 -11.08
N LYS A 150 -14.94 -9.22 -12.28
CA LYS A 150 -15.61 -8.26 -13.18
C LYS A 150 -16.97 -8.81 -13.64
N GLU A 151 -17.02 -10.11 -13.87
CA GLU A 151 -18.20 -10.83 -14.33
C GLU A 151 -19.31 -10.70 -13.28
N GLN A 152 -18.98 -10.85 -12.00
CA GLN A 152 -19.94 -10.62 -10.92
C GLN A 152 -20.45 -9.17 -10.88
N ILE A 153 -19.62 -8.17 -11.19
CA ILE A 153 -20.08 -6.78 -11.29
C ILE A 153 -21.06 -6.61 -12.47
N LEU A 154 -20.76 -7.22 -13.61
CA LEU A 154 -21.64 -7.19 -14.80
C LEU A 154 -22.96 -7.92 -14.53
N ASP A 155 -22.93 -9.08 -13.87
CA ASP A 155 -24.11 -9.86 -13.50
C ASP A 155 -25.04 -9.10 -12.54
N LEU A 156 -24.50 -8.17 -11.75
CA LEU A 156 -25.26 -7.24 -10.90
C LEU A 156 -25.89 -6.07 -11.67
N GLY A 157 -25.78 -6.07 -13.00
CA GLY A 157 -26.39 -5.08 -13.89
C GLY A 157 -25.56 -3.81 -14.10
N TYR A 158 -24.31 -3.78 -13.63
CA TYR A 158 -23.42 -2.66 -13.92
C TYR A 158 -22.95 -2.69 -15.38
N GLN A 159 -22.75 -1.50 -15.95
CA GLN A 159 -22.23 -1.33 -17.30
C GLN A 159 -20.78 -0.88 -17.27
N LYS A 160 -19.97 -1.45 -18.15
CA LYS A 160 -18.56 -1.09 -18.31
C LYS A 160 -18.43 0.27 -18.99
N VAL A 161 -17.74 1.21 -18.33
CA VAL A 161 -17.49 2.57 -18.84
C VAL A 161 -16.11 2.66 -19.49
N LYS A 162 -15.06 2.22 -18.78
CA LYS A 162 -13.68 2.32 -19.24
C LYS A 162 -12.82 1.18 -18.73
N PHE A 163 -11.75 0.88 -19.46
CA PHE A 163 -10.79 -0.17 -19.13
C PHE A 163 -9.38 0.33 -19.34
N PHE A 164 -8.49 -0.06 -18.44
CA PHE A 164 -7.09 0.27 -18.45
C PHE A 164 -6.30 -1.02 -18.23
N VAL A 165 -5.41 -1.34 -19.16
CA VAL A 165 -4.61 -2.58 -19.15
C VAL A 165 -3.16 -2.19 -19.07
N SER A 166 -2.42 -2.82 -18.15
CA SER A 166 -0.96 -2.65 -18.09
C SER A 166 -0.29 -3.34 -19.27
N GLN A 167 0.95 -2.95 -19.57
CA GLN A 167 1.82 -3.82 -20.38
C GLN A 167 2.12 -5.15 -19.66
N ASN A 168 1.95 -5.19 -18.33
CA ASN A 168 1.97 -6.40 -17.53
C ASN A 168 0.60 -7.11 -17.64
N PRO A 169 0.51 -8.35 -18.15
CA PRO A 169 -0.77 -9.02 -18.41
C PRO A 169 -1.58 -9.34 -17.14
N PHE A 170 -1.00 -9.14 -15.95
CA PHE A 170 -1.62 -9.53 -14.68
C PHE A 170 -2.29 -8.37 -13.91
N TYR A 171 -2.17 -7.12 -14.38
CA TYR A 171 -2.83 -5.97 -13.73
C TYR A 171 -3.67 -5.12 -14.68
N GLU A 172 -4.91 -4.94 -14.28
CA GLU A 172 -5.93 -4.20 -15.03
C GLU A 172 -6.87 -3.48 -14.07
N VAL A 173 -7.42 -2.36 -14.56
CA VAL A 173 -8.36 -1.52 -13.84
C VAL A 173 -9.56 -1.26 -14.74
N ALA A 174 -10.75 -1.38 -14.19
CA ALA A 174 -12.02 -1.16 -14.88
C ALA A 174 -12.88 -0.16 -14.11
N ILE A 175 -13.63 0.64 -14.86
CA ILE A 175 -14.64 1.53 -14.31
C ILE A 175 -15.99 1.03 -14.78
N PHE A 176 -16.89 0.81 -13.83
CA PHE A 176 -18.27 0.43 -14.08
C PHE A 176 -19.22 1.48 -13.50
N THR A 177 -20.41 1.59 -14.09
CA THR A 177 -21.50 2.44 -13.59
C THR A 177 -22.77 1.62 -13.47
N LYS A 178 -23.58 1.87 -12.44
CA LYS A 178 -24.91 1.28 -12.33
C LYS A 178 -25.89 2.12 -13.17
N PRO A 179 -26.51 1.54 -14.21
CA PRO A 179 -27.52 2.22 -15.01
C PRO A 179 -28.84 2.28 -14.26
#